data_AF-A0A7G8WCI3-F1
#
_entry.id   AF-A0A7G8WCI3-F1
#
_cell.length_a   1.000
_cell.length_b   1.000
_cell.length_c   1.000
_cell.angle_alpha   90.00
_cell.angle_beta   90.00
_cell.angle_gamma   90.00
#
_symmetry.space_group_name_H-M   'P 1'
#
loop_
_entity.id
_entity.type
_entity.pdbx_description
1 polymer ?
#
loop_
_entity_poly.entity_id
_entity_poly.type
_entity_poly.pdbx_seq_one_letter_code
_entity_poly.pdbx_strand_id
1 'polypeptide(L)'
;MWKTISPNAIEIAIKIKELQLKESLTIKETALKLNITYDKAKFLLTLLNLEEEVKIAIKLNLLKESHGKQLLRLNDREIQLRMYLFILSHKTSFRELKKIVDKIVKYNDYDRENYPYH
;
A
#
# COMPACT_ATOMS: atom_id res chain seq x y z
N MET A 1 -25.98 -3.62 -19.54
CA MET A 1 -25.17 -2.39 -19.34
C MET A 1 -23.91 -2.81 -18.58
N TRP A 2 -22.80 -3.03 -19.27
CA TRP A 2 -21.56 -3.47 -18.63
C TRP A 2 -20.98 -2.26 -17.87
N LYS A 3 -20.98 -2.31 -16.54
CA LYS A 3 -20.25 -1.33 -15.74
C LYS A 3 -18.77 -1.48 -16.11
N THR A 4 -18.19 -0.49 -16.76
CA THR A 4 -16.75 -0.31 -16.80
C THR A 4 -16.30 -0.22 -15.34
N ILE A 5 -15.74 -1.32 -14.83
CA ILE A 5 -15.16 -1.37 -13.49
C ILE A 5 -13.95 -0.44 -13.57
N SER A 6 -14.03 0.70 -12.90
CA SER A 6 -12.87 1.59 -12.75
C SER A 6 -11.74 0.76 -12.14
N PRO A 7 -10.55 0.70 -12.77
CA PRO A 7 -9.48 -0.14 -12.29
C PRO A 7 -9.12 0.25 -10.86
N ASN A 8 -8.93 -0.75 -9.99
CA ASN A 8 -8.53 -0.50 -8.61
C ASN A 8 -7.04 -0.10 -8.54
N ALA A 9 -6.62 0.41 -7.38
CA ALA A 9 -5.27 0.92 -7.16
C ALA A 9 -4.14 -0.05 -7.54
N ILE A 10 -4.33 -1.34 -7.23
CA ILE A 10 -3.34 -2.38 -7.50
C ILE A 10 -3.25 -2.64 -9.01
N GLU A 11 -4.39 -2.68 -9.70
CA GLU A 11 -4.43 -2.82 -11.16
C GLU A 11 -3.76 -1.64 -11.87
N ILE A 12 -4.00 -0.41 -11.42
CA ILE A 12 -3.32 0.77 -11.97
C ILE A 12 -1.81 0.67 -11.69
N ALA A 13 -1.40 0.25 -10.49
CA ALA A 13 0.02 0.09 -10.16
C ALA A 13 0.72 -0.97 -11.03
N ILE A 14 0.07 -2.11 -11.27
CA ILE A 14 0.55 -3.14 -12.20
C ILE A 14 0.64 -2.54 -13.61
N LYS A 15 -0.37 -1.79 -14.05
CA LYS A 15 -0.38 -1.17 -15.38
C LYS A 15 0.77 -0.18 -15.56
N ILE A 16 1.08 0.62 -14.53
CA ILE A 16 2.25 1.49 -14.53
C ILE A 16 3.51 0.65 -14.77
N LYS A 17 3.74 -0.41 -13.97
CA LYS A 17 4.92 -1.29 -14.14
C LYS A 17 5.00 -1.91 -15.53
N GLU A 18 3.89 -2.38 -16.08
CA GLU A 18 3.86 -2.93 -17.44
C GLU A 18 4.29 -1.90 -18.49
N LEU A 19 3.79 -0.67 -18.40
CA LEU A 19 4.17 0.41 -19.34
C LEU A 19 5.65 0.77 -19.20
N GLN A 20 6.16 0.85 -17.97
CA GLN A 20 7.60 1.10 -17.75
C GLN A 20 8.47 0.00 -18.36
N LEU A 21 8.04 -1.26 -18.31
CA LEU A 21 8.79 -2.39 -18.86
C LEU A 21 8.67 -2.51 -20.39
N LYS A 22 7.45 -2.40 -20.92
CA LYS A 22 7.16 -2.61 -22.35
C LYS A 22 7.60 -1.45 -23.23
N GLU A 23 7.50 -0.23 -22.71
CA GLU A 23 7.75 1.00 -23.48
C GLU A 23 8.94 1.79 -22.94
N SER A 24 9.67 1.25 -21.96
CA SER A 24 10.83 1.90 -21.31
C SER A 24 10.51 3.30 -20.74
N LEU A 25 9.25 3.54 -20.35
CA LEU A 25 8.80 4.82 -19.84
C LEU A 25 9.24 5.05 -18.38
N THR A 26 9.56 6.29 -18.06
CA THR A 26 9.74 6.77 -16.69
C THR A 26 8.41 6.82 -15.92
N ILE A 27 8.47 6.98 -14.60
CA ILE A 27 7.27 7.17 -13.76
C ILE A 27 6.50 8.43 -14.19
N LYS A 28 7.21 9.48 -14.61
CA LYS A 28 6.60 10.74 -15.06
C LYS A 28 5.82 10.57 -16.37
N GLU A 29 6.40 9.87 -17.33
CA GLU A 29 5.77 9.62 -18.63
C GLU A 29 4.58 8.66 -18.52
N THR A 30 4.71 7.61 -17.70
CA THR A 30 3.58 6.71 -17.41
C THR A 30 2.43 7.43 -16.69
N ALA A 31 2.73 8.32 -15.74
CA ALA A 31 1.73 9.14 -15.07
C ALA A 31 0.97 10.04 -16.07
N LEU A 32 1.70 10.71 -16.96
CA LEU A 32 1.11 11.51 -18.04
C LEU A 32 0.21 10.65 -18.94
N LYS A 33 0.69 9.47 -19.35
CA LYS A 33 -0.04 8.55 -20.25
C LYS A 33 -1.34 8.02 -19.62
N LEU A 34 -1.34 7.82 -18.31
CA LEU A 34 -2.51 7.35 -17.55
C LEU A 34 -3.38 8.49 -17.00
N ASN A 35 -3.08 9.75 -17.32
CA ASN A 35 -3.77 10.94 -16.82
C ASN A 35 -3.87 10.99 -15.28
N ILE A 36 -2.78 10.63 -14.59
CA ILE A 36 -2.66 10.71 -13.14
C ILE A 36 -1.47 11.60 -12.77
N THR A 37 -1.46 12.11 -11.54
CA THR A 37 -0.31 12.90 -11.06
C THR A 37 0.91 12.00 -10.84
N TYR A 38 2.10 12.58 -10.97
CA TYR A 38 3.36 11.90 -10.68
C TYR A 38 3.39 11.32 -9.25
N ASP A 39 2.91 12.07 -8.25
CA ASP A 39 2.85 11.62 -6.86
C ASP A 39 1.88 10.45 -6.66
N LYS A 40 0.73 10.47 -7.35
CA LYS A 40 -0.20 9.35 -7.35
C LYS A 40 0.44 8.11 -7.97
N ALA A 41 1.15 8.25 -9.09
CA ALA A 41 1.86 7.13 -9.71
C ALA A 41 2.92 6.53 -8.78
N LYS A 42 3.75 7.36 -8.12
CA LYS A 42 4.71 6.89 -7.11
C LYS A 42 4.03 6.15 -5.97
N PHE A 43 2.98 6.72 -5.41
CA PHE A 43 2.23 6.10 -4.33
C PHE A 43 1.64 4.76 -4.74
N LEU A 44 0.99 4.68 -5.91
CA LEU A 44 0.42 3.43 -6.40
C LEU A 44 1.50 2.35 -6.57
N LEU A 45 2.66 2.71 -7.10
CA LEU A 45 3.79 1.78 -7.19
C LEU A 45 4.26 1.26 -5.83
N THR A 46 4.23 2.10 -4.78
CA THR A 46 4.58 1.62 -3.43
C THR A 46 3.64 0.55 -2.91
N LEU A 47 2.37 0.53 -3.32
CA LEU A 47 1.41 -0.50 -2.90
C LEU A 47 1.78 -1.90 -3.42
N LEU A 48 2.62 -2.00 -4.46
CA LEU A 48 3.12 -3.29 -4.95
C LEU A 48 4.09 -3.96 -3.96
N ASN A 49 4.64 -3.21 -3.02
CA ASN A 49 5.53 -3.72 -1.96
C ASN A 49 4.76 -4.26 -0.75
N LEU A 50 3.43 -4.19 -0.75
CA LEU A 50 2.62 -4.83 0.27
C LEU A 50 2.63 -6.35 0.09
N GLU A 51 2.37 -7.05 1.18
CA GLU A 51 2.12 -8.49 1.17
C GLU A 51 0.95 -8.86 0.25
N GLU A 52 1.00 -10.05 -0.34
CA GLU A 52 0.07 -10.48 -1.39
C GLU A 52 -1.38 -10.48 -0.90
N GLU A 53 -1.61 -10.94 0.33
CA GLU A 53 -2.91 -10.95 1.00
C GLU A 53 -3.50 -9.54 1.14
N VAL A 54 -2.64 -8.56 1.43
CA VAL A 54 -3.03 -7.15 1.56
C VAL A 54 -3.36 -6.57 0.18
N LYS A 55 -2.55 -6.86 -0.84
CA LYS A 55 -2.82 -6.43 -2.23
C LYS A 55 -4.14 -7.00 -2.74
N ILE A 56 -4.41 -8.29 -2.49
CA ILE A 56 -5.68 -8.94 -2.84
C ILE A 56 -6.84 -8.26 -2.11
N ALA A 57 -6.72 -7.98 -0.82
CA ALA A 57 -7.76 -7.30 -0.07
C ALA A 57 -8.06 -5.88 -0.60
N ILE A 58 -7.04 -5.15 -1.06
CA ILE A 58 -7.23 -3.85 -1.73
C ILE A 58 -7.92 -4.04 -3.08
N LYS A 59 -7.50 -5.04 -3.87
CA LYS A 59 -8.09 -5.38 -5.17
C LYS A 59 -9.59 -5.69 -5.05
N LEU A 60 -9.97 -6.43 -4.01
CA LEU A 60 -11.35 -6.80 -3.69
C LEU A 60 -12.14 -5.70 -2.96
N ASN A 61 -11.57 -4.50 -2.79
CA ASN A 61 -12.15 -3.38 -2.03
C ASN A 61 -12.51 -3.70 -0.57
N LEU A 62 -11.93 -4.75 0.01
CA LEU A 62 -12.01 -5.04 1.45
C LEU A 62 -11.16 -4.05 2.26
N LEU A 63 -10.08 -3.54 1.64
CA LEU A 63 -9.27 -2.45 2.16
C LEU A 63 -9.19 -1.30 1.16
N LYS A 64 -9.34 -0.08 1.65
CA LYS A 64 -9.00 1.15 0.89
C LYS A 64 -7.49 1.31 0.76
N GLU A 65 -7.06 2.03 -0.29
CA GLU A 65 -5.66 2.43 -0.52
C GLU A 65 -5.01 3.10 0.68
N SER A 66 -5.78 3.90 1.44
CA SER A 66 -5.29 4.59 2.62
C SER A 66 -4.87 3.62 3.72
N HIS A 67 -5.53 2.46 3.86
CA HIS A 67 -5.09 1.42 4.79
C HIS A 67 -3.78 0.79 4.32
N GLY A 68 -3.66 0.47 3.02
CA GLY A 68 -2.41 0.01 2.42
C GLY A 68 -1.25 0.97 2.68
N LYS A 69 -1.49 2.29 2.56
CA LYS A 69 -0.49 3.32 2.90
C LYS A 69 -0.02 3.25 4.35
N GLN A 70 -0.90 2.93 5.30
CA GLN A 70 -0.49 2.77 6.70
C GLN A 70 0.28 1.47 6.91
N LEU A 71 -0.15 0.39 6.28
CA LEU A 71 0.52 -0.92 6.36
C LEU A 71 1.94 -0.89 5.78
N LEU A 72 2.19 -0.09 4.74
CA LEU A 72 3.53 0.13 4.18
C LEU A 72 4.55 0.73 5.17
N ARG A 73 4.09 1.32 6.28
CA ARG A 73 4.98 1.84 7.32
C ARG A 73 5.50 0.74 8.25
N LEU A 74 4.90 -0.44 8.18
CA LEU A 74 5.32 -1.63 8.91
C LEU A 74 6.29 -2.39 8.01
N ASN A 75 7.58 -2.22 8.25
CA ASN A 75 8.65 -2.87 7.48
C ASN A 75 8.73 -4.38 7.75
N ASP A 76 8.21 -4.83 8.90
CA ASP A 76 8.14 -6.25 9.24
C ASP A 76 6.89 -6.88 8.63
N ARG A 77 7.11 -7.94 7.84
CA ARG A 77 6.08 -8.71 7.15
C ARG A 77 5.06 -9.31 8.09
N GLU A 78 5.51 -9.91 9.19
CA GLU A 78 4.63 -10.58 10.13
C GLU A 78 3.72 -9.56 10.84
N ILE A 79 4.27 -8.43 11.26
CA ILE A 79 3.51 -7.32 11.84
C ILE A 79 2.50 -6.77 10.83
N GLN A 80 2.88 -6.62 9.55
CA GLN A 80 1.98 -6.16 8.49
C GLN A 80 0.78 -7.11 8.32
N LEU A 81 1.02 -8.42 8.27
CA LEU A 81 -0.03 -9.45 8.15
C LEU A 81 -0.92 -9.53 9.39
N ARG A 82 -0.35 -9.47 10.59
CA ARG A 82 -1.12 -9.41 11.85
C ARG A 82 -2.03 -8.18 11.87
N MET A 83 -1.53 -7.03 11.43
CA MET A 83 -2.32 -5.80 11.35
C MET A 83 -3.44 -5.91 10.31
N TYR A 84 -3.15 -6.51 9.15
CA TYR A 84 -4.16 -6.80 8.14
C TYR A 84 -5.32 -7.65 8.70
N LEU A 85 -5.01 -8.77 9.36
CA LEU A 85 -6.00 -9.64 9.99
C LEU A 85 -6.80 -8.91 11.07
N PHE A 86 -6.13 -8.05 11.85
CA PHE A 86 -6.77 -7.22 12.85
C PHE A 86 -7.80 -6.27 12.24
N ILE A 87 -7.46 -5.58 11.15
CA ILE A 87 -8.38 -4.66 10.43
C ILE A 87 -9.62 -5.41 9.94
N LEU A 88 -9.44 -6.58 9.34
CA LEU A 88 -10.56 -7.36 8.81
C LEU A 88 -11.47 -7.87 9.92
N SER A 89 -10.90 -8.35 11.03
CA SER A 89 -11.66 -8.96 12.13
C SER A 89 -12.45 -7.92 12.94
N HIS A 90 -11.88 -6.74 13.14
CA HIS A 90 -12.46 -5.70 14.01
C HIS A 90 -13.14 -4.55 13.26
N LYS A 91 -13.15 -4.60 11.92
CA LYS A 91 -13.63 -3.48 11.06
C LYS A 91 -13.01 -2.13 11.46
N THR A 92 -11.73 -2.16 11.78
CA THR A 92 -10.97 -1.04 12.35
C THR A 92 -11.08 0.19 11.45
N SER A 93 -11.41 1.34 12.01
CA SER A 93 -11.44 2.60 11.26
C SER A 93 -10.01 3.03 10.88
N PHE A 94 -9.89 3.81 9.82
CA PHE A 94 -8.60 4.37 9.41
C PHE A 94 -7.90 5.16 10.53
N ARG A 95 -8.67 5.88 11.35
CA ARG A 95 -8.13 6.69 12.46
C ARG A 95 -7.52 5.79 13.56
N GLU A 96 -8.19 4.69 13.88
CA GLU A 96 -7.69 3.70 14.85
C GLU A 96 -6.46 2.99 14.32
N LEU A 97 -6.51 2.53 13.06
CA LEU A 97 -5.35 1.92 12.39
C LEU A 97 -4.13 2.84 12.45
N LYS A 98 -4.30 4.11 12.07
CA LYS A 98 -3.22 5.10 12.10
C LYS A 98 -2.61 5.21 13.50
N LYS A 99 -3.43 5.31 14.55
CA LYS A 99 -2.95 5.39 15.95
C LYS A 99 -2.15 4.15 16.35
N ILE A 100 -2.59 2.95 15.96
CA ILE A 100 -1.92 1.70 16.30
C ILE A 100 -0.58 1.62 15.57
N VAL A 101 -0.56 1.87 14.26
CA VAL A 101 0.67 1.90 13.45
C VAL A 101 1.65 2.95 13.96
N ASP A 102 1.18 4.15 14.31
CA ASP A 102 2.03 5.21 14.89
C ASP A 102 2.71 4.76 16.19
N LYS A 103 2.03 3.96 17.02
CA LYS A 103 2.62 3.40 18.25
C LYS A 103 3.67 2.33 17.94
N ILE A 104 3.37 1.41 17.01
CA ILE A 104 4.29 0.33 16.63
C ILE A 104 5.57 0.90 16.02
N VAL A 105 5.44 1.86 15.09
CA VAL A 105 6.59 2.49 14.46
C VAL A 105 7.46 3.21 15.50
N LYS A 106 6.85 4.01 16.39
CA LYS A 106 7.59 4.68 17.47
C LYS A 106 8.30 3.72 18.40
N TYR A 107 7.67 2.60 18.74
CA TYR A 107 8.26 1.57 19.59
C TYR A 107 9.47 0.93 18.89
N ASN A 108 9.34 0.56 17.62
CA ASN A 108 10.44 -0.01 16.84
C ASN A 108 11.60 0.99 16.65
N ASP A 109 11.30 2.27 16.45
CA ASP A 109 12.33 3.31 16.33
C ASP A 109 13.07 3.49 17.68
N TYR A 110 12.33 3.51 18.79
CA TYR A 110 12.92 3.54 20.13
C TYR A 110 13.80 2.31 20.40
N ASP A 111 13.32 1.10 20.11
CA ASP A 111 14.10 -0.13 20.33
C ASP A 111 15.37 -0.15 19.47
N ARG A 112 15.31 0.31 18.20
CA ARG A 112 16.50 0.40 17.33
C ARG A 112 17.53 1.41 17.83
N GLU A 113 17.10 2.56 18.35
CA GLU A 113 18.00 3.58 18.88
C GLU A 113 18.67 3.15 20.19
N ASN A 114 17.95 2.41 21.05
CA ASN A 114 18.42 2.05 22.39
C ASN A 114 19.07 0.65 22.47
N TYR A 115 18.74 -0.26 21.54
CA TYR A 115 19.24 -1.64 21.51
C TYR A 115 19.54 -2.11 20.07
N PRO A 116 20.61 -1.60 19.43
CA PRO A 116 20.89 -1.82 18.01
C PRO A 116 21.37 -3.25 17.63
N TYR A 117 21.49 -4.16 18.60
CA TYR A 117 22.05 -5.51 18.41
C TYR A 117 21.01 -6.64 18.57
N HIS A 118 19.72 -6.34 18.49
CA HIS A 118 18.63 -7.33 18.47
C HIS A 118 18.11 -7.58 17.05
#